data_AF-A0A367RNT1-F1
#
_entry.id   AF-A0A367RNT1-F1
#
_cell.length_a   1.000
_cell.length_b   1.000
_cell.length_c   1.000
_cell.angle_alpha   90.00
_cell.angle_beta   90.00
_cell.angle_gamma   90.00
#
_symmetry.space_group_name_H-M   'P 1'
#
loop_
_entity.id
_entity.type
_entity.pdbx_description
1 polymer ?
#
loop_
_entity_poly.entity_id
_entity_poly.type
_entity_poly.pdbx_seq_one_letter_code
_entity_poly.pdbx_strand_id
1 'polypeptide(L)'
;MYEAEARRVEIPKSTKDALYKWFASRTKTEEINIEAETSLGFDLLKLISNKLKADAAVRYEIKQEFERKISDLIARINEIAAVIHVAIKKDVLVIIDDLDKLELERVNDIYRDNIKALCQPNFRIIYTIPIAVLRDKFLRPLIETETNDQVVVMPVLKLFEQGQSRQIDAKPRLQAKDILCEILQRRISSELIEQQAAENIVLNSGGVLRELVRIANECCRICLRLIRRKPGQAVVIDEQILDEAVNNIRNDFAVPLGKVDYAILQTTYQNFMPDDPKEPEFLDLLHGLYVLEYRNRKNWYDVHPIVVELLKEQGLINGS
;
A
#
# COMPACT_ATOMS: atom_id res chain seq x y z
N MET A 1 -13.74 -14.14 -10.68
CA MET A 1 -14.20 -15.15 -11.68
C MET A 1 -13.05 -15.98 -12.21
N TYR A 2 -11.99 -15.40 -12.77
CA TYR A 2 -10.84 -16.18 -13.29
C TYR A 2 -10.23 -17.18 -12.32
N GLU A 3 -10.01 -16.79 -11.05
CA GLU A 3 -9.51 -17.70 -10.01
C GLU A 3 -10.43 -18.90 -9.76
N ALA A 4 -11.75 -18.69 -9.87
CA ALA A 4 -12.71 -19.77 -9.73
C ALA A 4 -12.66 -20.70 -10.95
N GLU A 5 -12.57 -20.14 -12.16
CA GLU A 5 -12.45 -20.90 -13.41
C GLU A 5 -11.14 -21.69 -13.49
N ALA A 6 -10.03 -21.12 -13.02
CA ALA A 6 -8.74 -21.82 -12.88
C ALA A 6 -8.85 -23.03 -11.93
N ARG A 7 -9.73 -22.94 -10.93
CA ARG A 7 -10.11 -24.05 -10.03
C ARG A 7 -11.22 -24.94 -10.59
N ARG A 8 -11.54 -24.81 -11.88
CA ARG A 8 -12.57 -25.56 -12.61
C ARG A 8 -13.99 -25.37 -12.05
N VAL A 9 -14.26 -24.20 -11.48
CA VAL A 9 -15.62 -23.79 -11.10
C VAL A 9 -16.31 -23.22 -12.33
N GLU A 10 -17.38 -23.90 -12.76
CA GLU A 10 -18.20 -23.42 -13.88
C GLU A 10 -19.19 -22.35 -13.37
N ILE A 11 -18.94 -21.10 -13.76
CA ILE A 11 -19.87 -20.00 -13.51
C ILE A 11 -20.82 -19.92 -14.71
N PRO A 12 -22.16 -19.98 -14.51
CA PRO A 12 -23.12 -19.94 -15.61
C PRO A 12 -22.90 -18.72 -16.51
N LYS A 13 -23.01 -18.93 -17.82
CA LYS A 13 -22.87 -17.86 -18.82
C LYS A 13 -23.84 -16.71 -18.56
N SER A 14 -25.08 -17.01 -18.17
CA SER A 14 -26.09 -16.00 -17.79
C SER A 14 -25.64 -15.09 -16.64
N THR A 15 -24.97 -15.63 -15.62
CA THR A 15 -24.44 -14.86 -14.49
C THR A 15 -23.30 -13.93 -14.94
N LYS A 16 -22.38 -14.42 -15.79
CA LYS A 16 -21.30 -13.59 -16.35
C LYS A 16 -21.86 -12.48 -17.24
N ASP A 17 -22.76 -12.84 -18.15
CA ASP A 17 -23.38 -11.90 -19.09
C ASP A 17 -24.18 -10.82 -18.36
N ALA A 18 -24.80 -11.13 -17.22
CA ALA A 18 -25.50 -10.13 -16.40
C ALA A 18 -24.54 -9.08 -15.83
N LEU A 19 -23.37 -9.49 -15.32
CA LEU A 19 -22.33 -8.55 -14.89
C LEU A 19 -21.78 -7.75 -16.07
N TYR A 20 -21.53 -8.39 -17.21
CA TYR A 20 -21.00 -7.73 -18.39
C TYR A 20 -21.95 -6.70 -18.98
N LYS A 21 -23.25 -7.04 -19.09
CA LYS A 21 -24.31 -6.11 -19.50
C LYS A 21 -24.41 -4.93 -18.55
N TRP A 22 -24.22 -5.15 -17.25
CA TRP A 22 -24.20 -4.06 -16.28
C TRP A 22 -23.11 -3.03 -16.61
N PHE A 23 -21.88 -3.47 -16.91
CA PHE A 23 -20.80 -2.56 -17.34
C PHE A 23 -21.05 -1.95 -18.73
N ALA A 24 -21.41 -2.78 -19.72
CA ALA A 24 -21.58 -2.35 -21.10
C ALA A 24 -22.71 -1.32 -21.27
N SER A 25 -23.83 -1.49 -20.55
CA SER A 25 -24.96 -0.54 -20.58
C SER A 25 -24.67 0.82 -19.94
N ARG A 26 -23.51 0.98 -19.28
CA ARG A 26 -23.19 2.14 -18.43
C ARG A 26 -21.94 2.89 -18.83
N THR A 27 -21.14 2.31 -19.71
CA THR A 27 -20.19 3.07 -20.55
C THR A 27 -20.92 3.46 -21.83
N LYS A 28 -20.82 4.68 -22.36
CA LYS A 28 -21.22 4.99 -23.75
C LYS A 28 -20.31 4.30 -24.79
N THR A 29 -20.01 3.03 -24.55
CA THR A 29 -19.46 2.14 -25.54
C THR A 29 -20.63 1.39 -26.16
N GLU A 30 -21.41 2.09 -26.99
CA GLU A 30 -22.42 1.45 -27.85
C GLU A 30 -21.79 0.46 -28.85
N GLU A 31 -20.46 0.34 -28.90
CA GLU A 31 -19.70 -0.60 -29.73
C GLU A 31 -19.31 -1.92 -29.06
N ILE A 32 -19.75 -2.24 -27.83
CA ILE A 32 -19.53 -3.61 -27.30
C ILE A 32 -20.70 -4.49 -27.74
N ASN A 33 -20.59 -5.05 -28.94
CA ASN A 33 -21.49 -6.11 -29.40
C ASN A 33 -21.25 -7.38 -28.57
N ILE A 34 -21.97 -7.51 -27.45
CA ILE A 34 -21.95 -8.66 -26.52
C ILE A 34 -22.20 -10.00 -27.27
N GLU A 35 -22.94 -9.95 -28.38
CA GLU A 35 -23.25 -11.12 -29.21
C GLU A 35 -22.07 -11.60 -30.08
N ALA A 36 -21.13 -10.71 -30.45
CA ALA A 36 -19.99 -11.05 -31.31
C ALA A 36 -18.76 -11.54 -30.52
N GLU A 37 -18.59 -11.09 -29.27
CA GLU A 37 -17.38 -11.39 -28.48
C GLU A 37 -17.48 -12.68 -27.64
N THR A 38 -18.69 -13.19 -27.41
CA THR A 38 -18.91 -14.44 -26.65
C THR A 38 -18.59 -15.71 -27.45
N SER A 39 -18.30 -15.61 -28.76
CA SER A 39 -17.91 -16.73 -29.63
C SER A 39 -16.39 -16.88 -29.82
N LEU A 40 -15.59 -15.88 -29.42
CA LEU A 40 -14.14 -15.83 -29.72
C LEU A 40 -13.22 -15.86 -28.48
N GLY A 41 -13.74 -16.15 -27.28
CA GLY A 41 -12.89 -16.20 -26.07
C GLY A 41 -12.25 -14.85 -25.72
N PHE A 42 -12.83 -13.74 -26.22
CA PHE A 42 -12.43 -12.40 -25.85
C PHE A 42 -12.89 -12.08 -24.44
N ASP A 43 -11.96 -11.55 -23.66
CA ASP A 43 -12.15 -11.31 -22.24
C ASP A 43 -12.74 -9.91 -22.01
N LEU A 44 -14.06 -9.81 -22.08
CA LEU A 44 -14.80 -8.55 -22.01
C LEU A 44 -14.47 -7.70 -20.77
N LEU A 45 -14.17 -8.33 -19.62
CA LEU A 45 -13.69 -7.61 -18.44
C LEU A 45 -12.34 -6.94 -18.65
N LYS A 46 -11.42 -7.55 -19.42
CA LYS A 46 -10.15 -6.91 -19.78
C LYS A 46 -10.37 -5.72 -20.69
N LEU A 47 -11.30 -5.81 -21.64
CA LEU A 47 -11.65 -4.67 -22.50
C LEU A 47 -12.22 -3.50 -21.69
N ILE A 48 -13.17 -3.78 -20.79
CA ILE A 48 -13.73 -2.78 -19.87
C ILE A 48 -12.62 -2.20 -18.97
N SER A 49 -11.77 -3.04 -18.40
CA SER A 49 -10.64 -2.62 -17.56
C SER A 49 -9.66 -1.71 -18.32
N ASN A 50 -9.36 -2.05 -19.58
CA ASN A 50 -8.48 -1.24 -20.42
C ASN A 50 -9.12 0.11 -20.76
N LYS A 51 -10.42 0.15 -21.06
CA LYS A 51 -11.15 1.41 -21.29
C LYS A 51 -11.22 2.29 -20.05
N LEU A 52 -11.50 1.69 -18.89
CA LEU A 52 -11.45 2.39 -17.60
C LEU A 52 -10.08 3.03 -17.32
N LYS A 53 -8.99 2.36 -17.72
CA LYS A 53 -7.63 2.90 -17.60
C LYS A 53 -7.37 4.04 -18.59
N ALA A 54 -7.82 3.90 -19.84
CA ALA A 54 -7.48 4.83 -20.91
C ALA A 54 -8.37 6.10 -20.97
N ASP A 55 -9.65 6.02 -20.57
CA ASP A 55 -10.65 7.04 -20.88
C ASP A 55 -11.23 7.72 -19.62
N ALA A 56 -11.00 9.02 -19.50
CA ALA A 56 -11.49 9.84 -18.39
C ALA A 56 -13.02 10.06 -18.43
N ALA A 57 -13.62 10.16 -19.63
CA ALA A 57 -15.06 10.30 -19.79
C ALA A 57 -15.77 9.01 -19.35
N VAL A 58 -15.24 7.85 -19.74
CA VAL A 58 -15.73 6.54 -19.29
C VAL A 58 -15.66 6.41 -17.76
N ARG A 59 -14.58 6.87 -17.13
CA ARG A 59 -14.49 6.88 -15.65
C ARG A 59 -15.55 7.79 -15.02
N TYR A 60 -15.76 8.98 -15.59
CA TYR A 60 -16.75 9.94 -15.10
C TYR A 60 -18.18 9.39 -15.24
N GLU A 61 -18.53 8.81 -16.38
CA GLU A 61 -19.82 8.17 -16.63
C GLU A 61 -20.07 7.00 -15.66
N ILE A 62 -19.07 6.12 -15.50
CA ILE A 62 -19.17 5.03 -14.53
C ILE A 62 -19.35 5.59 -13.12
N LYS A 63 -18.61 6.61 -12.69
CA LYS A 63 -18.79 7.20 -11.35
C LYS A 63 -20.22 7.69 -11.14
N GLN A 64 -20.77 8.46 -12.08
CA GLN A 64 -22.13 9.00 -12.01
C GLN A 64 -23.22 7.91 -11.98
N GLU A 65 -23.07 6.86 -12.78
CA GLU A 65 -24.04 5.76 -12.81
C GLU A 65 -23.86 4.79 -11.63
N PHE A 66 -22.62 4.59 -11.18
CA PHE A 66 -22.28 3.77 -10.02
C PHE A 66 -22.88 4.35 -8.74
N GLU A 67 -22.78 5.67 -8.54
CA GLU A 67 -23.41 6.38 -7.42
C GLU A 67 -24.94 6.17 -7.39
N ARG A 68 -25.59 5.98 -8.55
CA ARG A 68 -27.05 5.80 -8.65
C ARG A 68 -27.52 4.35 -8.46
N LYS A 69 -26.67 3.36 -8.73
CA LYS A 69 -27.09 1.94 -8.86
C LYS A 69 -26.13 0.95 -8.22
N ILE A 70 -25.44 1.35 -7.16
CA ILE A 70 -24.49 0.51 -6.43
C ILE A 70 -25.08 -0.85 -5.99
N SER A 71 -26.36 -0.85 -5.58
CA SER A 71 -27.09 -2.04 -5.18
C SER A 71 -27.20 -3.10 -6.28
N ASP A 72 -27.34 -2.68 -7.55
CA ASP A 72 -27.42 -3.60 -8.68
C ASP A 72 -26.08 -4.33 -8.87
N LEU A 73 -24.97 -3.60 -8.80
CA LEU A 73 -23.64 -4.20 -8.90
C LEU A 73 -23.38 -5.17 -7.76
N ILE A 74 -23.73 -4.77 -6.53
CA ILE A 74 -23.60 -5.62 -5.33
C ILE A 74 -24.39 -6.91 -5.49
N ALA A 75 -25.62 -6.84 -6.02
CA ALA A 75 -26.41 -8.04 -6.30
C ALA A 75 -25.69 -8.96 -7.31
N ARG A 76 -25.12 -8.42 -8.39
CA ARG A 76 -24.40 -9.22 -9.40
C ARG A 76 -23.15 -9.89 -8.86
N ILE A 77 -22.34 -9.20 -8.07
CA ILE A 77 -21.14 -9.81 -7.47
C ILE A 77 -21.51 -10.84 -6.40
N ASN A 78 -22.61 -10.64 -5.68
CA ASN A 78 -23.13 -11.62 -4.72
C ASN A 78 -23.66 -12.89 -5.39
N GLU A 79 -24.34 -12.77 -6.54
CA GLU A 79 -24.75 -13.92 -7.37
C GLU A 79 -23.52 -14.76 -7.78
N ILE A 80 -22.43 -14.11 -8.23
CA ILE A 80 -21.18 -14.79 -8.57
C ILE A 80 -20.58 -15.49 -7.35
N ALA A 81 -20.53 -14.83 -6.20
CA ALA A 81 -19.99 -15.42 -4.98
C ALA A 81 -20.81 -16.63 -4.52
N ALA A 82 -22.14 -16.57 -4.62
CA ALA A 82 -23.04 -17.68 -4.29
C ALA A 82 -22.82 -18.89 -5.20
N VAL A 83 -22.66 -18.68 -6.51
CA VAL A 83 -22.32 -19.75 -7.47
C VAL A 83 -21.02 -20.43 -7.09
N ILE A 84 -19.98 -19.65 -6.77
CA ILE A 84 -18.68 -20.18 -6.34
C ILE A 84 -18.84 -21.00 -5.06
N HIS A 85 -19.55 -20.47 -4.05
CA HIS A 85 -19.77 -21.16 -2.79
C HIS A 85 -20.53 -22.48 -2.98
N VAL A 86 -21.58 -22.51 -3.83
CA VAL A 86 -22.33 -23.73 -4.12
C VAL A 86 -21.44 -24.81 -4.73
N ALA A 87 -20.57 -24.42 -5.67
CA ALA A 87 -19.72 -25.34 -6.42
C ALA A 87 -18.59 -25.95 -5.58
N ILE A 88 -17.95 -25.18 -4.69
CA ILE A 88 -16.75 -25.64 -3.97
C ILE A 88 -16.85 -25.61 -2.45
N LYS A 89 -17.99 -25.19 -1.89
CA LYS A 89 -18.25 -25.10 -0.43
C LYS A 89 -17.20 -24.27 0.31
N LYS A 90 -16.67 -23.25 -0.34
CA LYS A 90 -15.71 -22.30 0.21
C LYS A 90 -16.22 -20.88 0.01
N ASP A 91 -15.98 -20.04 0.99
CA ASP A 91 -16.30 -18.62 0.91
C ASP A 91 -15.31 -17.90 -0.01
N VAL A 92 -15.83 -16.90 -0.72
CA VAL A 92 -14.99 -15.99 -1.50
C VAL A 92 -14.28 -15.03 -0.55
N LEU A 93 -12.97 -14.90 -0.73
CA LEU A 93 -12.15 -13.86 -0.12
C LEU A 93 -11.65 -12.94 -1.23
N VAL A 94 -11.92 -11.65 -1.08
CA VAL A 94 -11.36 -10.60 -1.92
C VAL A 94 -10.37 -9.79 -1.09
N ILE A 95 -9.21 -9.50 -1.65
CA ILE A 95 -8.23 -8.61 -1.04
C ILE A 95 -8.14 -7.38 -1.94
N ILE A 96 -8.50 -6.23 -1.39
CA ILE A 96 -8.36 -4.93 -2.04
C ILE A 96 -7.21 -4.23 -1.34
N ASP A 97 -6.04 -4.35 -1.97
CA ASP A 97 -4.78 -3.78 -1.51
C ASP A 97 -4.59 -2.34 -2.03
N ASP A 98 -3.59 -1.65 -1.51
CA ASP A 98 -3.13 -0.32 -1.92
C ASP A 98 -4.11 0.86 -1.75
N LEU A 99 -5.29 0.68 -1.13
CA LEU A 99 -6.16 1.82 -0.81
C LEU A 99 -5.55 2.73 0.28
N ASP A 100 -4.57 2.22 1.01
CA ASP A 100 -3.78 2.99 1.98
C ASP A 100 -2.79 3.97 1.33
N LYS A 101 -2.55 3.86 0.02
CA LYS A 101 -1.74 4.78 -0.78
C LYS A 101 -2.55 5.92 -1.41
N LEU A 102 -3.83 6.03 -1.06
CA LEU A 102 -4.69 7.08 -1.58
C LEU A 102 -4.37 8.42 -0.91
N GLU A 103 -4.34 9.47 -1.72
CA GLU A 103 -4.28 10.85 -1.26
C GLU A 103 -5.38 11.15 -0.24
N LEU A 104 -5.05 11.94 0.78
CA LEU A 104 -5.98 12.29 1.86
C LEU A 104 -7.27 12.95 1.35
N GLU A 105 -7.22 13.69 0.24
CA GLU A 105 -8.43 14.28 -0.36
C GLU A 105 -9.44 13.21 -0.81
N ARG A 106 -8.98 12.06 -1.31
CA ARG A 106 -9.83 10.96 -1.77
C ARG A 106 -10.36 10.08 -0.64
N VAL A 107 -9.76 10.18 0.55
CA VAL A 107 -10.22 9.44 1.73
C VAL A 107 -11.65 9.77 2.06
N ASN A 108 -12.04 11.05 1.99
CA ASN A 108 -13.41 11.44 2.29
C ASN A 108 -14.40 10.81 1.30
N ASP A 109 -14.17 10.99 -0.01
CA ASP A 109 -15.02 10.43 -1.06
C ASP A 109 -15.27 8.92 -0.88
N ILE A 110 -14.25 8.16 -0.48
CA ILE A 110 -14.35 6.69 -0.38
C ILE A 110 -14.92 6.25 0.96
N TYR A 111 -14.37 6.76 2.07
CA TYR A 111 -14.68 6.23 3.40
C TYR A 111 -15.79 7.02 4.11
N ARG A 112 -15.89 8.34 3.91
CA ARG A 112 -16.97 9.13 4.52
C ARG A 112 -18.31 8.79 3.89
N ASP A 113 -18.32 8.81 2.56
CA ASP A 113 -19.58 8.79 1.81
C ASP A 113 -19.98 7.38 1.37
N ASN A 114 -19.01 6.47 1.20
CA ASN A 114 -19.23 5.20 0.51
C ASN A 114 -18.82 3.93 1.28
N ILE A 115 -18.33 4.03 2.52
CA ILE A 115 -17.88 2.86 3.31
C ILE A 115 -18.96 1.79 3.47
N LYS A 116 -20.23 2.18 3.64
CA LYS A 116 -21.36 1.25 3.75
C LYS A 116 -21.45 0.34 2.54
N ALA A 117 -21.29 0.91 1.35
CA ALA A 117 -21.37 0.15 0.11
C ALA A 117 -20.16 -0.78 -0.07
N LEU A 118 -18.99 -0.42 0.46
CA LEU A 118 -17.83 -1.31 0.51
C LEU A 118 -18.09 -2.53 1.41
N CYS A 119 -18.85 -2.37 2.49
CA CYS A 119 -19.17 -3.45 3.44
C CYS A 119 -20.43 -4.27 3.10
N GLN A 120 -21.19 -3.90 2.06
CA GLN A 120 -22.42 -4.58 1.65
C GLN A 120 -22.27 -5.93 0.91
N PRO A 121 -21.17 -6.26 0.20
CA PRO A 121 -21.06 -7.55 -0.47
C PRO A 121 -21.10 -8.74 0.51
N ASN A 122 -21.78 -9.81 0.12
CA ASN A 122 -22.01 -11.01 0.93
C ASN A 122 -20.83 -12.01 0.86
N PHE A 123 -19.62 -11.50 0.95
CA PHE A 123 -18.39 -12.31 0.98
C PHE A 123 -17.30 -11.57 1.75
N ARG A 124 -16.21 -12.28 2.09
CA ARG A 124 -15.14 -11.70 2.91
C ARG A 124 -14.29 -10.76 2.08
N ILE A 125 -14.05 -9.56 2.58
CA ILE A 125 -13.16 -8.59 1.95
C ILE A 125 -12.14 -8.10 2.98
N ILE A 126 -10.87 -8.08 2.57
CA ILE A 126 -9.81 -7.41 3.31
C ILE A 126 -9.47 -6.13 2.55
N TYR A 127 -9.57 -5.00 3.24
CA TYR A 127 -9.17 -3.69 2.75
C TYR A 127 -7.88 -3.25 3.45
N THR A 128 -6.92 -2.72 2.70
CA THR A 128 -5.97 -1.78 3.31
C THR A 128 -6.63 -0.41 3.43
N ILE A 129 -6.28 0.39 4.43
CA ILE A 129 -6.80 1.76 4.60
C ILE A 129 -5.68 2.69 5.08
N PRO A 130 -5.68 3.98 4.70
CA PRO A 130 -4.63 4.90 5.13
C PRO A 130 -4.66 5.10 6.66
N ILE A 131 -3.48 5.22 7.28
CA ILE A 131 -3.38 5.41 8.73
C ILE A 131 -4.09 6.69 9.22
N ALA A 132 -4.16 7.72 8.37
CA ALA A 132 -4.86 8.96 8.63
C ALA A 132 -6.38 8.75 8.85
N VAL A 133 -6.97 7.75 8.19
CA VAL A 133 -8.39 7.40 8.36
C VAL A 133 -8.69 6.96 9.80
N LEU A 134 -7.76 6.22 10.40
CA LEU A 134 -7.87 5.76 11.79
C LEU A 134 -7.59 6.88 12.82
N ARG A 135 -7.18 8.07 12.37
CA ARG A 135 -6.91 9.23 13.22
C ARG A 135 -8.02 10.28 13.15
N ASP A 136 -8.81 10.25 12.09
CA ASP A 136 -9.98 11.09 11.95
C ASP A 136 -11.06 10.67 12.96
N LYS A 137 -11.50 11.62 13.80
CA LYS A 137 -12.48 11.39 14.87
C LYS A 137 -13.87 10.99 14.36
N PHE A 138 -14.20 11.34 13.13
CA PHE A 138 -15.46 11.02 12.48
C PHE A 138 -15.37 9.69 11.71
N LEU A 139 -14.31 9.49 10.92
CA LEU A 139 -14.17 8.30 10.08
C LEU A 139 -13.86 7.05 10.90
N ARG A 140 -13.07 7.18 11.98
CA ARG A 140 -12.72 6.03 12.81
C ARG A 140 -13.95 5.30 13.39
N PRO A 141 -14.88 5.96 14.12
CA PRO A 141 -16.06 5.28 14.64
C PRO A 141 -16.95 4.71 13.53
N LEU A 142 -17.02 5.40 12.38
CA LEU A 142 -17.78 4.93 11.23
C LEU A 142 -17.21 3.61 10.70
N ILE A 143 -15.89 3.53 10.50
CA ILE A 143 -15.23 2.29 10.04
C ILE A 143 -15.32 1.18 11.08
N GLU A 144 -15.10 1.49 12.36
CA GLU A 144 -15.26 0.50 13.44
C GLU A 144 -16.68 -0.06 13.45
N THR A 145 -17.70 0.78 13.22
CA THR A 145 -19.10 0.34 13.14
C THR A 145 -19.35 -0.55 11.92
N GLU A 146 -18.99 -0.09 10.72
CA GLU A 146 -19.29 -0.82 9.47
C GLU A 146 -18.46 -2.10 9.32
N THR A 147 -17.29 -2.18 9.96
CA THR A 147 -16.43 -3.37 9.98
C THR A 147 -16.63 -4.27 11.19
N ASN A 148 -17.60 -3.96 12.06
CA ASN A 148 -17.84 -4.69 13.32
C ASN A 148 -16.55 -4.84 14.17
N ASP A 149 -15.82 -3.73 14.30
CA ASP A 149 -14.57 -3.57 15.06
C ASP A 149 -13.46 -4.54 14.65
N GLN A 150 -13.40 -4.93 13.38
CA GLN A 150 -12.39 -5.85 12.84
C GLN A 150 -11.16 -5.14 12.24
N VAL A 151 -10.89 -3.91 12.69
CA VAL A 151 -9.73 -3.13 12.22
C VAL A 151 -8.44 -3.71 12.80
N VAL A 152 -7.55 -4.19 11.92
CA VAL A 152 -6.23 -4.69 12.31
C VAL A 152 -5.16 -3.69 11.89
N VAL A 153 -4.37 -3.23 12.85
CA VAL A 153 -3.24 -2.34 12.60
C VAL A 153 -1.97 -3.17 12.50
N MET A 154 -1.25 -3.04 11.40
CA MET A 154 0.08 -3.64 11.25
C MET A 154 1.12 -2.70 11.90
N PRO A 155 1.72 -3.06 13.04
CA PRO A 155 2.66 -2.19 13.73
C PRO A 155 4.03 -2.18 13.04
N VAL A 156 4.76 -1.09 13.20
CA VAL A 156 6.19 -1.01 12.87
C VAL A 156 6.96 -2.02 13.72
N LEU A 157 7.82 -2.82 13.09
CA LEU A 157 8.72 -3.75 13.79
C LEU A 157 9.82 -2.96 14.49
N LYS A 158 9.56 -2.58 15.73
CA LYS A 158 10.43 -1.70 16.51
C LYS A 158 11.85 -2.26 16.65
N LEU A 159 12.79 -1.66 15.92
CA LEU A 159 14.21 -2.00 15.96
C LEU A 159 14.90 -1.44 17.20
N PHE A 160 14.50 -0.27 17.70
CA PHE A 160 15.15 0.39 18.85
C PHE A 160 14.10 0.83 19.86
N GLU A 161 14.46 0.86 21.15
CA GLU A 161 13.70 1.62 22.15
C GLU A 161 13.65 3.12 21.81
N GLN A 162 12.68 3.84 22.38
CA GLN A 162 12.56 5.27 22.20
C GLN A 162 13.89 5.95 22.58
N GLY A 163 14.48 6.66 21.61
CA GLY A 163 15.76 7.36 21.75
C GLY A 163 17.01 6.49 21.78
N GLN A 164 16.88 5.16 21.83
CA GLN A 164 18.04 4.27 21.84
C GLN A 164 18.84 4.36 20.55
N SER A 165 18.18 4.57 19.40
CA SER A 165 18.82 4.72 18.08
C SER A 165 19.85 5.85 18.00
N ARG A 166 19.83 6.81 18.94
CA ARG A 166 20.72 7.98 18.99
C ARG A 166 21.98 7.73 19.82
N GLN A 167 22.13 6.55 20.42
CA GLN A 167 23.28 6.20 21.25
C GLN A 167 24.43 5.63 20.38
N ILE A 168 25.68 5.91 20.75
CA ILE A 168 26.87 5.52 19.97
C ILE A 168 26.95 4.00 19.72
N ASP A 169 26.51 3.18 20.68
CA ASP A 169 26.52 1.71 20.58
C ASP A 169 25.10 1.11 20.53
N ALA A 170 24.16 1.84 19.93
CA ALA A 170 22.79 1.39 19.80
C ALA A 170 22.71 0.04 19.06
N LYS A 171 22.21 -0.99 19.75
CA LYS A 171 21.97 -2.30 19.14
C LYS A 171 20.48 -2.50 18.86
N PRO A 172 20.10 -2.91 17.64
CA PRO A 172 18.71 -3.20 17.35
C PRO A 172 18.25 -4.41 18.16
N ARG A 173 16.96 -4.48 18.44
CA ARG A 173 16.30 -5.65 19.01
C ARG A 173 16.45 -6.82 18.04
N LEU A 174 17.21 -7.84 18.45
CA LEU A 174 17.56 -8.99 17.61
C LEU A 174 16.34 -9.65 16.97
N GLN A 175 15.29 -9.93 17.75
CA GLN A 175 14.07 -10.56 17.22
C GLN A 175 13.43 -9.77 16.06
N ALA A 176 13.37 -8.44 16.16
CA ALA A 176 12.80 -7.60 15.11
C ALA A 176 13.71 -7.56 13.87
N LYS A 177 15.02 -7.44 14.08
CA LYS A 177 16.03 -7.51 13.02
C LYS A 177 15.95 -8.84 12.27
N ASP A 178 15.93 -9.96 13.00
CA ASP A 178 15.96 -11.31 12.43
C ASP A 178 14.71 -11.58 11.59
N ILE A 179 13.53 -11.17 12.05
CA ILE A 179 12.28 -11.28 11.27
C ILE A 179 12.39 -10.50 9.95
N LEU A 180 12.90 -9.27 9.97
CA LEU A 180 13.03 -8.44 8.77
C LEU A 180 14.09 -9.00 7.81
N CYS A 181 15.21 -9.50 8.33
CA CYS A 181 16.22 -10.21 7.54
C CYS A 181 15.64 -11.48 6.90
N GLU A 182 14.85 -12.27 7.64
CA GLU A 182 14.21 -13.48 7.11
C GLU A 182 13.23 -13.14 5.97
N ILE A 183 12.44 -12.08 6.13
CA ILE A 183 11.54 -11.60 5.07
C ILE A 183 12.34 -11.23 3.81
N LEU A 184 13.48 -10.55 3.97
CA LEU A 184 14.33 -10.16 2.86
C LEU A 184 14.95 -11.39 2.17
N GLN A 185 15.45 -12.37 2.93
CA GLN A 185 16.01 -13.62 2.42
C GLN A 185 14.99 -14.47 1.64
N ARG A 186 13.72 -14.47 2.06
CA ARG A 186 12.64 -15.15 1.33
C ARG A 186 12.32 -14.49 -0.03
N ARG A 187 12.75 -13.23 -0.23
CA ARG A 187 12.50 -12.45 -1.45
C ARG A 187 13.72 -12.34 -2.36
N ILE A 188 14.92 -12.34 -1.77
CA ILE A 188 16.20 -12.21 -2.46
C ILE A 188 17.10 -13.33 -1.98
N SER A 189 17.58 -14.16 -2.92
CA SER A 189 18.56 -15.22 -2.62
C SER A 189 19.77 -14.63 -1.89
N SER A 190 20.28 -15.33 -0.87
CA SER A 190 21.44 -14.89 -0.08
C SER A 190 22.72 -14.74 -0.90
N GLU A 191 22.76 -15.30 -2.12
CA GLU A 191 23.89 -15.13 -3.06
C GLU A 191 23.84 -13.80 -3.83
N LEU A 192 22.69 -13.10 -3.81
CA LEU A 192 22.46 -11.85 -4.54
C LEU A 192 22.54 -10.62 -3.65
N ILE A 193 22.79 -10.79 -2.35
CA ILE A 193 22.91 -9.70 -1.39
C ILE A 193 23.94 -10.05 -0.31
N GLU A 194 24.84 -9.11 -0.04
CA GLU A 194 25.78 -9.26 1.06
C GLU A 194 25.07 -9.17 2.41
N GLN A 195 25.52 -9.96 3.40
CA GLN A 195 24.89 -9.98 4.72
C GLN A 195 24.84 -8.58 5.35
N GLN A 196 25.92 -7.80 5.26
CA GLN A 196 25.96 -6.45 5.82
C GLN A 196 24.98 -5.51 5.11
N ALA A 197 24.86 -5.60 3.79
CA ALA A 197 23.88 -4.83 3.03
C ALA A 197 22.44 -5.19 3.44
N ALA A 198 22.13 -6.48 3.61
CA ALA A 198 20.82 -6.92 4.10
C ALA A 198 20.49 -6.34 5.49
N GLU A 199 21.45 -6.36 6.42
CA GLU A 199 21.29 -5.77 7.75
C GLU A 199 21.10 -4.24 7.69
N ASN A 200 21.85 -3.56 6.83
CA ASN A 200 21.74 -2.12 6.66
C ASN A 200 20.42 -1.71 5.98
N ILE A 201 19.87 -2.52 5.08
CA ILE A 201 18.51 -2.33 4.54
C ILE A 201 17.47 -2.38 5.66
N VAL A 202 17.60 -3.37 6.57
CA VAL A 202 16.72 -3.49 7.73
C VAL A 202 16.79 -2.23 8.60
N LEU A 203 18.00 -1.76 8.93
CA LEU A 203 18.18 -0.56 9.74
C LEU A 203 17.60 0.69 9.07
N ASN A 204 17.87 0.89 7.77
CA ASN A 204 17.36 2.05 7.02
C ASN A 204 15.84 2.05 6.86
N SER A 205 15.19 0.89 6.90
CA SER A 205 13.72 0.79 6.84
C SER A 205 12.99 1.31 8.09
N GLY A 206 13.70 1.55 9.20
CA GLY A 206 13.09 1.90 10.47
C GLY A 206 12.16 0.83 11.06
N GLY A 207 12.21 -0.40 10.54
CA GLY A 207 11.29 -1.47 10.90
C GLY A 207 9.95 -1.46 10.15
N VAL A 208 9.82 -0.60 9.13
CA VAL A 208 8.63 -0.52 8.28
C VAL A 208 8.80 -1.49 7.11
N LEU A 209 7.91 -2.49 7.03
CA LEU A 209 7.97 -3.51 5.98
C LEU A 209 7.90 -2.91 4.56
N ARG A 210 7.13 -1.84 4.38
CA ARG A 210 7.04 -1.12 3.11
C ARG A 210 8.38 -0.54 2.69
N GLU A 211 9.06 0.13 3.61
CA GLU A 211 10.36 0.76 3.33
C GLU A 211 11.45 -0.28 3.15
N LEU A 212 11.41 -1.39 3.90
CA LEU A 212 12.29 -2.54 3.67
C LEU A 212 12.22 -3.00 2.21
N VAL A 213 10.99 -3.22 1.70
CA VAL A 213 10.77 -3.65 0.32
C VAL A 213 11.14 -2.55 -0.67
N ARG A 214 10.86 -1.28 -0.38
CA ARG A 214 11.21 -0.13 -1.23
C ARG A 214 12.71 -0.03 -1.43
N ILE A 215 13.49 -0.05 -0.35
CA ILE A 215 14.96 0.03 -0.40
C ILE A 215 15.54 -1.16 -1.16
N ALA A 216 15.09 -2.38 -0.84
CA ALA A 216 15.54 -3.58 -1.52
C ALA A 216 15.23 -3.56 -3.03
N ASN A 217 14.03 -3.10 -3.41
CA ASN A 217 13.64 -2.98 -4.81
C ASN A 217 14.47 -1.93 -5.55
N GLU A 218 14.81 -0.80 -4.92
CA GLU A 218 15.69 0.21 -5.52
C GLU A 218 17.11 -0.34 -5.73
N CYS A 219 17.65 -1.10 -4.76
CA CYS A 219 18.90 -1.85 -4.94
C CYS A 219 18.84 -2.79 -6.15
N CYS A 220 17.75 -3.56 -6.29
CA CYS A 220 17.56 -4.44 -7.44
C CYS A 220 17.49 -3.67 -8.77
N ARG A 221 16.84 -2.50 -8.82
CA ARG A 221 16.78 -1.66 -10.03
C ARG A 221 18.16 -1.17 -10.45
N ILE A 222 18.99 -0.76 -9.49
CA ILE A 222 20.38 -0.38 -9.72
C ILE A 222 21.17 -1.58 -10.27
N CYS A 223 21.04 -2.75 -9.65
CA CYS A 223 21.68 -3.99 -10.13
C CYS A 223 21.29 -4.33 -11.58
N LEU A 224 20.00 -4.28 -11.91
CA LEU A 224 19.51 -4.55 -13.26
C LEU A 224 20.09 -3.58 -14.29
N ARG A 225 20.29 -2.31 -13.92
CA ARG A 225 20.95 -1.32 -14.79
C ARG A 225 22.44 -1.63 -14.97
N LEU A 226 23.14 -2.07 -13.91
CA LEU A 226 24.55 -2.47 -14.00
C LEU A 226 24.75 -3.70 -14.89
N ILE A 227 23.91 -4.73 -14.72
CA ILE A 227 23.94 -5.95 -15.54
C ILE A 227 23.78 -5.62 -17.04
N ARG A 228 22.86 -4.71 -17.38
CA ARG A 228 22.65 -4.26 -18.77
C ARG A 228 23.86 -3.49 -19.33
N ARG A 229 24.57 -2.73 -18.50
CA ARG A 229 25.75 -1.94 -18.89
C ARG A 229 27.01 -2.78 -18.99
N LYS A 230 27.13 -3.84 -18.18
CA LYS A 230 28.31 -4.71 -18.07
C LYS A 230 27.88 -6.18 -18.09
N PRO A 231 27.44 -6.71 -19.25
CA PRO A 231 27.00 -8.09 -19.34
C PRO A 231 28.14 -9.05 -18.99
N GLY A 232 27.84 -10.07 -18.17
CA GLY A 232 28.81 -11.09 -17.74
C GLY A 232 29.55 -10.77 -16.43
N GLN A 233 29.42 -9.56 -15.88
CA GLN A 233 29.90 -9.27 -14.53
C GLN A 233 28.86 -9.73 -13.50
N ALA A 234 29.30 -10.47 -12.48
CA ALA A 234 28.46 -10.79 -11.34
C ALA A 234 28.11 -9.50 -10.60
N VAL A 235 26.82 -9.31 -10.31
CA VAL A 235 26.29 -8.15 -9.58
C VAL A 235 25.54 -8.67 -8.37
N VAL A 236 25.97 -8.23 -7.20
CA VAL A 236 25.42 -8.55 -5.89
C VAL A 236 25.08 -7.23 -5.22
N ILE A 237 24.02 -7.18 -4.43
CA ILE A 237 23.71 -5.99 -3.63
C ILE A 237 24.75 -5.88 -2.52
N ASP A 238 25.68 -4.96 -2.70
CA ASP A 238 26.73 -4.57 -1.77
C ASP A 238 26.42 -3.22 -1.09
N GLU A 239 27.34 -2.75 -0.26
CA GLU A 239 27.22 -1.45 0.42
C GLU A 239 27.13 -0.27 -0.57
N GLN A 240 27.85 -0.30 -1.70
CA GLN A 240 27.84 0.79 -2.69
C GLN A 240 26.48 0.92 -3.37
N ILE A 241 25.88 -0.21 -3.76
CA ILE A 241 24.53 -0.25 -4.33
C ILE A 241 23.49 0.21 -3.31
N LEU A 242 23.65 -0.20 -2.05
CA LEU A 242 22.75 0.24 -0.98
C LEU A 242 22.85 1.75 -0.75
N ASP A 243 24.05 2.31 -0.68
CA ASP A 243 24.26 3.73 -0.50
C ASP A 243 23.63 4.54 -1.64
N GLU A 244 23.78 4.09 -2.89
CA GLU A 244 23.12 4.72 -4.03
C GLU A 244 21.58 4.62 -3.91
N ALA A 245 21.05 3.47 -3.53
CA ALA A 245 19.60 3.28 -3.34
C ALA A 245 19.02 4.18 -2.23
N VAL A 246 19.69 4.23 -1.07
CA VAL A 246 19.31 5.07 0.06
C VAL A 246 19.38 6.54 -0.33
N ASN A 247 20.40 6.95 -1.07
CA ASN A 247 20.53 8.32 -1.56
C ASN A 247 19.41 8.71 -2.55
N ASN A 248 19.03 7.81 -3.47
CA ASN A 248 17.89 8.05 -4.37
C ASN A 248 16.59 8.27 -3.58
N ILE A 249 16.31 7.39 -2.60
CA ILE A 249 15.13 7.49 -1.74
C ILE A 249 15.17 8.76 -0.88
N ARG A 250 16.36 9.14 -0.36
CA ARG A 250 16.55 10.38 0.38
C ARG A 250 16.20 11.60 -0.46
N ASN A 251 16.64 11.64 -1.72
CA ASN A 251 16.31 12.73 -2.63
C ASN A 251 14.80 12.78 -2.92
N ASP A 252 14.14 11.62 -3.11
CA ASP A 252 12.68 11.56 -3.27
C ASP A 252 11.96 12.15 -2.05
N PHE A 253 12.42 11.85 -0.83
CA PHE A 253 11.89 12.45 0.39
C PHE A 253 12.13 13.96 0.43
N ALA A 254 13.31 14.45 0.03
CA ALA A 254 13.68 15.85 0.12
C ALA A 254 12.86 16.79 -0.77
N VAL A 255 12.47 16.32 -1.97
CA VAL A 255 11.81 17.14 -3.00
C VAL A 255 10.57 17.90 -2.50
N PRO A 256 9.59 17.26 -1.84
CA PRO A 256 8.38 17.95 -1.38
C PRO A 256 8.53 18.70 -0.04
N LEU A 257 9.64 18.53 0.69
CA LEU A 257 9.77 19.11 2.03
C LEU A 257 9.97 20.63 2.00
N GLY A 258 9.08 21.34 2.68
CA GLY A 258 9.16 22.77 2.94
C GLY A 258 9.62 23.12 4.35
N LYS A 259 9.68 24.42 4.63
CA LYS A 259 10.14 24.95 5.94
C LYS A 259 9.28 24.45 7.12
N VAL A 260 7.97 24.36 6.93
CA VAL A 260 7.03 23.88 7.96
C VAL A 260 7.29 22.41 8.26
N ASP A 261 7.47 21.59 7.23
CA ASP A 261 7.76 20.16 7.37
C ASP A 261 9.05 19.92 8.14
N TYR A 262 10.12 20.63 7.80
CA TYR A 262 11.40 20.54 8.51
C TYR A 262 11.29 20.91 9.99
N ALA A 263 10.45 21.90 10.34
CA ALA A 263 10.20 22.27 11.73
C ALA A 263 9.48 21.15 12.48
N ILE A 264 8.42 20.57 11.90
CA ILE A 264 7.68 19.46 12.49
C ILE A 264 8.59 18.23 12.65
N LEU A 265 9.41 17.93 11.64
CA LEU A 265 10.39 16.83 11.69
C LEU A 265 11.43 17.04 12.79
N GLN A 266 11.97 18.26 12.93
CA GLN A 266 12.93 18.59 13.99
C GLN A 266 12.30 18.44 15.38
N THR A 267 11.11 19.00 15.60
CA THR A 267 10.36 18.86 16.86
C THR A 267 10.08 17.38 17.16
N THR A 268 9.59 16.62 16.17
CA THR A 268 9.31 15.19 16.32
C THR A 268 10.57 14.40 16.65
N TYR A 269 11.69 14.71 16.01
CA TYR A 269 12.98 14.05 16.28
C TYR A 269 13.47 14.31 17.71
N GLN A 270 13.30 15.53 18.24
CA GLN A 270 13.79 15.88 19.57
C GLN A 270 12.88 15.33 20.67
N ASN A 271 11.56 15.40 20.47
CA ASN A 271 10.57 15.15 21.52
C ASN A 271 9.89 13.78 21.40
N PHE A 272 10.11 13.05 20.31
CA PHE A 272 9.40 11.82 19.94
C PHE A 272 7.88 12.01 19.80
N MET A 273 7.48 13.25 19.52
CA MET A 273 6.10 13.70 19.43
C MET A 273 6.09 15.03 18.66
N PRO A 274 5.13 15.27 17.75
CA PRO A 274 4.89 16.60 17.21
C PRO A 274 4.27 17.53 18.27
N ASP A 275 4.14 18.81 17.94
CA ASP A 275 3.42 19.76 18.81
C ASP A 275 1.90 19.44 18.84
N ASP A 276 1.30 19.16 17.68
CA ASP A 276 -0.07 18.63 17.59
C ASP A 276 -0.14 17.41 16.65
N PRO A 277 -0.42 16.19 17.15
CA PRO A 277 -0.51 14.99 16.31
C PRO A 277 -1.75 14.95 15.40
N LYS A 278 -2.54 16.02 15.35
CA LYS A 278 -3.72 16.20 14.48
C LYS A 278 -3.55 17.30 13.44
N GLU A 279 -2.46 18.06 13.46
CA GLU A 279 -2.24 19.07 12.43
C GLU A 279 -2.10 18.40 11.05
N PRO A 280 -2.70 18.96 9.98
CA PRO A 280 -2.69 18.34 8.66
C PRO A 280 -1.29 18.01 8.14
N GLU A 281 -0.34 18.93 8.31
CA GLU A 281 1.04 18.80 7.86
C GLU A 281 1.75 17.60 8.53
N PHE A 282 1.49 17.36 9.82
CA PHE A 282 2.00 16.17 10.50
C PHE A 282 1.35 14.89 9.97
N LEU A 283 0.05 14.91 9.68
CA LEU A 283 -0.65 13.76 9.11
C LEU A 283 -0.13 13.41 7.71
N ASP A 284 0.23 14.42 6.91
CA ASP A 284 0.88 14.24 5.61
C ASP A 284 2.26 13.57 5.78
N LEU A 285 3.07 14.06 6.73
CA LEU A 285 4.37 13.46 7.04
C LEU A 285 4.26 12.02 7.55
N LEU A 286 3.22 11.71 8.32
CA LEU A 286 2.95 10.36 8.79
C LEU A 286 2.46 9.44 7.64
N HIS A 287 1.59 9.95 6.78
CA HIS A 287 1.08 9.22 5.61
C HIS A 287 2.21 8.89 4.62
N GLY A 288 3.10 9.87 4.38
CA GLY A 288 4.28 9.73 3.53
C GLY A 288 5.45 8.98 4.16
N LEU A 289 5.33 8.47 5.39
CA LEU A 289 6.38 7.76 6.14
C LEU A 289 7.65 8.57 6.43
N TYR A 290 7.57 9.90 6.42
CA TYR A 290 8.63 10.77 6.93
C TYR A 290 8.78 10.63 8.44
N VAL A 291 7.63 10.45 9.10
CA VAL A 291 7.51 10.14 10.53
C VAL A 291 6.94 8.73 10.68
N LEU A 292 7.47 7.99 11.64
CA LEU A 292 7.08 6.63 11.97
C LEU A 292 6.34 6.61 13.32
N GLU A 293 5.18 5.94 13.36
CA GLU A 293 4.43 5.71 14.59
C GLU A 293 4.79 4.37 15.22
N TYR A 294 5.15 4.40 16.51
CA TYR A 294 5.38 3.21 17.30
C TYR A 294 4.29 3.04 18.37
N ARG A 295 3.43 2.03 18.18
CA ARG A 295 2.34 1.70 19.12
C ARG A 295 2.79 0.67 20.14
N ASN A 296 2.80 1.03 21.42
CA ASN A 296 3.02 0.10 22.53
C ASN A 296 2.12 0.49 23.74
N ARG A 297 2.63 0.45 24.98
CA ARG A 297 1.94 1.00 26.16
C ARG A 297 1.70 2.51 26.03
N LYS A 298 2.55 3.22 25.28
CA LYS A 298 2.38 4.63 24.90
C LYS A 298 2.70 4.78 23.41
N ASN A 299 1.96 5.63 22.72
CA ASN A 299 2.28 6.02 21.36
C ASN A 299 3.39 7.06 21.39
N TRP A 300 4.39 6.87 20.55
CA TRP A 300 5.47 7.82 20.31
C TRP A 300 5.85 7.76 18.83
N TYR A 301 6.55 8.79 18.39
CA TYR A 301 6.92 8.99 16.99
C TYR A 301 8.42 9.15 16.87
N ASP A 302 8.97 8.78 15.71
CA ASP A 302 10.34 9.12 15.36
C ASP A 302 10.42 9.47 13.88
N VAL A 303 11.47 10.19 13.50
CA VAL A 303 11.73 10.48 12.09
C VAL A 303 12.31 9.24 11.42
N HIS A 304 11.89 8.97 10.18
CA HIS A 304 12.39 7.85 9.39
C HIS A 304 13.92 7.92 9.27
N PRO A 305 14.68 6.81 9.42
CA PRO A 305 16.15 6.83 9.42
C PRO A 305 16.78 7.56 8.22
N ILE A 306 16.27 7.33 7.01
CA ILE A 306 16.74 8.03 5.80
C ILE A 306 16.49 9.56 5.86
N VAL A 307 15.39 9.99 6.49
CA VAL A 307 15.00 11.41 6.63
C VAL A 307 15.79 12.10 7.75
N VAL A 308 16.26 11.35 8.76
CA VAL A 308 17.17 11.90 9.80
C VAL A 308 18.43 12.49 9.17
N GLU A 309 18.96 11.86 8.12
CA GLU A 309 20.13 12.40 7.41
C GLU A 309 19.84 13.75 6.74
N LEU A 310 18.62 13.98 6.22
CA LEU A 310 18.23 15.30 5.71
C LEU A 310 18.26 16.37 6.80
N LEU A 311 17.82 16.04 8.02
CA LEU A 311 17.89 16.98 9.14
C LEU A 311 19.35 17.33 9.51
N LYS A 312 20.27 16.37 9.39
CA LYS A 312 21.71 16.61 9.60
C LYS A 312 22.29 17.50 8.50
N GLU A 313 21.97 17.23 7.23
CA GLU A 313 22.42 18.02 6.08
C GLU A 313 21.93 19.48 6.15
N GLN A 314 20.72 19.70 6.70
CA GLN A 314 20.18 21.04 6.95
C GLN A 314 20.71 21.71 8.23
N GLY A 315 21.56 21.02 9.01
CA GLY A 315 22.09 21.54 10.29
C GLY A 315 21.04 21.71 11.39
N LEU A 316 19.89 21.03 11.28
CA LEU A 316 18.79 21.10 12.25
C LEU A 316 19.02 20.19 13.46
N ILE A 317 19.84 19.16 13.30
CA ILE A 317 20.26 18.25 14.37
C ILE A 317 21.76 17.99 14.26
N ASN A 318 22.41 17.67 15.38
CA ASN A 318 23.82 17.32 15.38
C ASN A 318 24.03 15.95 14.71
N GLY A 319 25.09 15.81 13.93
CA GLY A 319 25.60 14.51 13.53
C GLY A 319 26.06 13.74 14.77
N SER A 320 25.60 12.49 14.88
CA SER A 320 26.07 11.50 15.85
C SER A 320 27.37 10.87 15.39
#